data_AF-A0A4R3VFG9-F1
#
_entry.id   AF-A0A4R3VFG9-F1
#
_cell.length_a   1.000
_cell.length_b   1.000
_cell.length_c   1.000
_cell.angle_alpha   90.00
_cell.angle_beta   90.00
_cell.angle_gamma   90.00
#
_symmetry.space_group_name_H-M   'P 1'
#
loop_
_entity.id
_entity.type
_entity.pdbx_description
1 polymer ?
#
loop_
_entity_poly.entity_id
_entity_poly.type
_entity_poly.pdbx_seq_one_letter_code
_entity_poly.pdbx_strand_id
1 'polypeptide(L)'
;MRPLTIVALSVALALPGTLVQAQGDIAKGNAAKSAGAKQNGVRNGSAVKNSLPETAMDKLAAEQEKKTIFEDPLQGVIVNRTVTVLGNDFYQYFSTYWNELNENNRYSIAIYERPTARWGSEIWIQFRQDRVFHTFLSPARQAAKGVAEAAAAIVEQNITRTEIHRMTFQDHDLAPEEL
;
A
#
# COMPACT_ATOMS: atom_id res chain seq x y z
N MET A 1 -5.98 -52.50 4.51
CA MET A 1 -6.62 -51.45 3.69
C MET A 1 -7.62 -50.70 4.57
N ARG A 2 -7.45 -49.40 4.77
CA ARG A 2 -8.39 -48.52 5.49
C ARG A 2 -8.51 -47.21 4.71
N PRO A 3 -9.71 -46.74 4.31
CA PRO A 3 -9.87 -45.42 3.73
C PRO A 3 -10.06 -44.36 4.82
N LEU A 4 -9.31 -43.25 4.72
CA LEU A 4 -9.51 -42.04 5.52
C LEU A 4 -10.59 -41.17 4.87
N THR A 5 -11.64 -40.85 5.61
CA THR A 5 -12.72 -39.94 5.21
C THR A 5 -12.29 -38.50 5.46
N ILE A 6 -12.32 -37.66 4.42
CA ILE A 6 -12.04 -36.22 4.47
C ILE A 6 -13.30 -35.49 4.95
N VAL A 7 -13.17 -34.70 6.02
CA VAL A 7 -14.19 -33.75 6.48
C VAL A 7 -13.92 -32.42 5.81
N ALA A 8 -14.84 -31.95 4.97
CA ALA A 8 -14.83 -30.60 4.41
C ALA A 8 -15.58 -29.67 5.37
N LEU A 9 -14.89 -28.67 5.90
CA LEU A 9 -15.47 -27.62 6.72
C LEU A 9 -15.60 -26.35 5.85
N SER A 10 -16.82 -26.07 5.39
CA SER A 10 -17.16 -24.83 4.69
C SER A 10 -17.57 -23.77 5.71
N VAL A 11 -16.86 -22.64 5.73
CA VAL A 11 -17.24 -21.44 6.49
C VAL A 11 -17.78 -20.42 5.52
N ALA A 12 -19.06 -20.07 5.65
CA ALA A 12 -19.71 -18.97 4.94
C ALA A 12 -19.71 -17.74 5.86
N LEU A 13 -19.11 -16.64 5.41
CA LEU A 13 -19.09 -15.37 6.15
C LEU A 13 -20.11 -14.40 5.55
N ALA A 14 -21.03 -13.93 6.39
CA ALA A 14 -22.10 -12.99 6.07
C ALA A 14 -21.61 -11.54 6.04
N LEU A 15 -22.15 -10.75 5.11
CA LEU A 15 -21.99 -9.29 5.01
C LEU A 15 -23.20 -8.57 5.62
N PRO A 16 -23.02 -7.46 6.36
CA PRO A 16 -24.08 -6.48 6.57
C PRO A 16 -23.72 -5.06 6.13
N GLY A 17 -24.73 -4.34 5.63
CA GLY A 17 -24.91 -2.89 5.79
C GLY A 17 -24.45 -2.01 4.62
N THR A 18 -25.33 -1.64 3.68
CA THR A 18 -26.14 -0.39 3.63
C THR A 18 -25.35 0.93 3.64
N LEU A 19 -25.31 1.57 2.46
CA LEU A 19 -24.92 2.96 2.23
C LEU A 19 -26.16 3.87 2.36
N VAL A 20 -26.09 4.91 3.19
CA VAL A 20 -27.05 6.03 3.23
C VAL A 20 -26.28 7.33 3.00
N GLN A 21 -26.71 8.08 1.99
CA GLN A 21 -26.17 9.37 1.56
C GLN A 21 -27.08 10.47 2.12
N ALA A 22 -26.52 11.45 2.82
CA ALA A 22 -27.23 12.64 3.28
C ALA A 22 -26.44 13.90 2.91
N GLN A 23 -27.00 14.66 1.97
CA GLN A 23 -26.57 15.99 1.54
C GLN A 23 -27.50 17.02 2.21
N GLY A 24 -26.97 18.05 2.85
CA GLY A 24 -27.75 19.11 3.47
C GLY A 24 -26.97 20.42 3.55
N ASP A 25 -27.38 21.39 2.72
CA ASP A 25 -26.95 22.78 2.67
C ASP A 25 -27.30 23.58 3.94
N ILE A 26 -26.38 24.43 4.44
CA ILE A 26 -26.73 25.55 5.35
C ILE A 26 -25.84 26.80 5.12
N ALA A 27 -26.51 27.84 4.65
CA ALA A 27 -26.48 29.28 5.01
C ALA A 27 -25.24 30.19 4.86
N LYS A 28 -25.48 31.24 4.05
CA LYS A 28 -24.89 32.58 4.07
C LYS A 28 -25.21 33.35 5.37
N GLY A 29 -24.25 34.17 5.80
CA GLY A 29 -24.52 35.34 6.64
C GLY A 29 -23.24 36.16 6.86
N ASN A 30 -23.16 37.36 6.27
CA ASN A 30 -22.25 38.38 6.80
C ASN A 30 -22.77 39.79 6.53
N ALA A 31 -22.76 40.60 7.60
CA ALA A 31 -23.41 41.89 7.73
C ALA A 31 -22.42 43.07 7.58
N ALA A 32 -22.97 44.20 7.11
CA ALA A 32 -22.66 45.63 7.34
C ALA A 32 -21.18 46.06 7.58
N LYS A 33 -20.56 46.87 6.70
CA LYS A 33 -20.74 48.32 6.44
C LYS A 33 -20.31 49.25 7.60
N SER A 34 -19.20 49.98 7.42
CA SER A 34 -19.05 51.38 7.86
C SER A 34 -17.91 52.08 7.08
N ALA A 35 -18.01 53.40 6.95
CA ALA A 35 -17.38 54.24 5.94
C ALA A 35 -16.63 55.45 6.55
N GLY A 36 -15.70 56.02 5.77
CA GLY A 36 -15.19 57.41 5.85
C GLY A 36 -13.83 57.60 6.54
N ALA A 37 -12.97 58.59 6.24
CA ALA A 37 -12.81 59.54 5.14
C ALA A 37 -11.46 60.30 5.30
N LYS A 38 -10.74 60.52 4.18
CA LYS A 38 -9.90 61.67 3.72
C LYS A 38 -8.62 62.21 4.42
N GLN A 39 -7.71 62.64 3.50
CA GLN A 39 -6.66 63.71 3.48
C GLN A 39 -5.20 63.26 3.68
N ASN A 40 -4.14 63.79 3.03
CA ASN A 40 -3.86 64.49 1.77
C ASN A 40 -2.31 64.67 1.70
N GLY A 41 -1.65 64.54 0.55
CA GLY A 41 -0.44 65.34 0.22
C GLY A 41 0.97 64.71 0.08
N VAL A 42 1.43 64.68 -1.18
CA VAL A 42 2.75 65.16 -1.70
C VAL A 42 3.99 64.22 -1.74
N ARG A 43 4.23 63.72 -2.97
CA ARG A 43 5.48 63.61 -3.78
C ARG A 43 6.60 62.57 -3.51
N ASN A 44 6.94 61.96 -4.64
CA ASN A 44 8.22 61.44 -5.13
C ASN A 44 8.64 60.01 -4.77
N GLY A 45 8.90 59.23 -5.82
CA GLY A 45 9.75 58.04 -5.77
C GLY A 45 9.28 56.92 -6.68
N SER A 46 9.78 56.91 -7.91
CA SER A 46 9.75 55.77 -8.81
C SER A 46 10.22 54.49 -8.12
N ALA A 47 9.36 53.49 -8.03
CA ALA A 47 9.74 52.08 -8.04
C ALA A 47 8.48 51.26 -8.35
N VAL A 48 8.17 51.09 -9.64
CA VAL A 48 7.32 49.99 -10.09
C VAL A 48 8.10 48.71 -9.79
N LYS A 49 7.97 48.19 -8.56
CA LYS A 49 8.23 46.78 -8.30
C LYS A 49 6.96 46.06 -8.73
N ASN A 50 6.95 45.57 -9.97
CA ASN A 50 6.05 44.49 -10.35
C ASN A 50 6.42 43.27 -9.49
N SER A 51 5.82 43.16 -8.30
CA SER A 51 5.81 41.92 -7.55
C SER A 51 4.86 40.98 -8.28
N LEU A 52 5.44 40.07 -9.06
CA LEU A 52 4.74 38.91 -9.59
C LEU A 52 4.08 38.14 -8.42
N PRO A 53 2.94 37.47 -8.65
CA PRO A 53 2.25 36.72 -7.61
C PRO A 53 3.02 35.44 -7.29
N GLU A 54 3.94 35.52 -6.34
CA GLU A 54 4.75 34.42 -5.79
C GLU A 54 3.90 33.58 -4.81
N THR A 55 2.82 32.94 -5.26
CA THR A 55 1.89 32.36 -4.26
C THR A 55 1.10 31.12 -4.64
N ALA A 56 1.23 30.60 -5.86
CA ALA A 56 0.60 29.32 -6.24
C ALA A 56 1.61 28.27 -6.70
N MET A 57 2.56 28.65 -7.57
CA MET A 57 3.53 27.70 -8.13
C MET A 57 4.56 27.24 -7.09
N ASP A 58 5.05 28.13 -6.22
CA ASP A 58 6.02 27.75 -5.18
C ASP A 58 5.40 26.92 -4.05
N LYS A 59 4.10 27.11 -3.78
CA LYS A 59 3.37 26.29 -2.80
C LYS A 59 3.14 24.88 -3.32
N LEU A 60 2.76 24.76 -4.58
CA LEU A 60 2.63 23.46 -5.25
C LEU A 60 3.99 22.76 -5.30
N ALA A 61 5.07 23.46 -5.66
CA ALA A 61 6.42 22.90 -5.69
C ALA A 61 6.87 22.42 -4.29
N ALA A 62 6.67 23.22 -3.25
CA ALA A 62 7.03 22.84 -1.88
C ALA A 62 6.18 21.68 -1.33
N GLU A 63 4.90 21.58 -1.70
CA GLU A 63 4.04 20.44 -1.35
C GLU A 63 4.40 19.16 -2.13
N GLN A 64 4.77 19.29 -3.41
CA GLN A 64 5.24 18.17 -4.23
C GLN A 64 6.58 17.62 -3.71
N GLU A 65 7.51 18.52 -3.39
CA GLU A 65 8.85 18.19 -2.88
C GLU A 65 8.78 17.57 -1.47
N LYS A 66 7.78 17.93 -0.66
CA LYS A 66 7.55 17.28 0.64
C LYS A 66 6.98 15.87 0.49
N LYS A 67 6.13 15.61 -0.52
CA LYS A 67 5.51 14.30 -0.75
C LYS A 67 6.52 13.24 -1.22
N THR A 68 7.52 13.64 -2.01
CA THR A 68 8.56 12.72 -2.53
C THR A 68 9.58 12.27 -1.49
N ILE A 69 9.75 13.00 -0.39
CA ILE A 69 10.72 12.65 0.68
C ILE A 69 10.15 11.60 1.65
N PHE A 70 8.82 11.52 1.80
CA PHE A 70 8.16 10.54 2.69
C PHE A 70 7.67 9.28 1.97
N GLU A 71 7.70 9.25 0.64
CA GLU A 71 7.42 8.05 -0.16
C GLU A 71 8.74 7.31 -0.41
N ASP A 72 8.95 6.18 0.26
CA ASP A 72 10.08 5.31 -0.05
C ASP A 72 9.92 4.85 -1.52
N PRO A 73 10.84 5.24 -2.43
CA PRO A 73 10.71 4.98 -3.85
C PRO A 73 10.76 3.48 -4.19
N LEU A 74 11.13 2.64 -3.22
CA LEU A 74 11.17 1.19 -3.35
C LEU A 74 9.89 0.51 -2.86
N GLN A 75 8.85 1.25 -2.47
CA GLN A 75 7.55 0.66 -2.08
C GLN A 75 6.87 -0.02 -3.27
N GLY A 76 6.26 -1.16 -3.00
CA GLY A 76 5.39 -1.81 -3.98
C GLY A 76 6.12 -2.50 -5.12
N VAL A 77 7.38 -2.84 -4.89
CA VAL A 77 8.18 -3.60 -5.84
C VAL A 77 7.98 -5.09 -5.58
N ILE A 78 7.62 -5.84 -6.63
CA ILE A 78 7.56 -7.30 -6.61
C ILE A 78 8.78 -7.83 -7.37
N VAL A 79 9.70 -8.47 -6.65
CA VAL A 79 10.94 -9.01 -7.25
C VAL A 79 10.71 -10.46 -7.68
N ASN A 80 10.90 -10.73 -8.97
CA ASN A 80 10.87 -12.08 -9.52
C ASN A 80 12.24 -12.78 -9.36
N ARG A 81 12.29 -13.89 -8.62
CA ARG A 81 13.44 -14.80 -8.56
C ARG A 81 13.06 -16.24 -8.89
N THR A 82 12.10 -16.39 -9.79
CA THR A 82 11.70 -17.68 -10.37
C THR A 82 12.57 -18.02 -11.58
N VAL A 83 12.73 -19.31 -11.85
CA VAL A 83 13.61 -19.83 -12.92
C VAL A 83 12.91 -20.83 -13.83
N THR A 84 11.81 -21.46 -13.40
CA THR A 84 11.04 -22.38 -14.25
C THR A 84 9.83 -21.68 -14.87
N VAL A 85 9.26 -22.31 -15.90
CA VAL A 85 8.00 -21.84 -16.51
C VAL A 85 6.87 -21.81 -15.47
N LEU A 86 6.75 -22.85 -14.64
CA LEU A 86 5.70 -22.95 -13.63
C LEU A 86 5.85 -21.87 -12.54
N GLY A 87 7.08 -21.58 -12.12
CA GLY A 87 7.38 -20.50 -11.19
C GLY A 87 7.08 -19.13 -11.79
N ASN A 88 7.45 -18.91 -13.06
CA ASN A 88 7.15 -17.66 -13.76
C ASN A 88 5.64 -17.45 -13.91
N ASP A 89 4.88 -18.49 -14.26
CA ASP A 89 3.41 -18.42 -14.34
C ASP A 89 2.80 -18.04 -12.99
N PHE A 90 3.27 -18.66 -11.90
CA PHE A 90 2.88 -18.28 -10.54
C PHE A 90 3.18 -16.80 -10.27
N TYR A 91 4.39 -16.32 -10.60
CA TYR A 91 4.77 -14.92 -10.42
C TYR A 91 3.83 -13.97 -11.17
N GLN A 92 3.49 -14.26 -12.42
CA GLN A 92 2.63 -13.39 -13.24
C GLN A 92 1.21 -13.29 -12.69
N TYR A 93 0.60 -14.44 -12.35
CA TYR A 93 -0.72 -14.44 -11.73
C TYR A 93 -0.69 -13.76 -10.36
N PHE A 94 0.29 -14.11 -9.51
CA PHE A 94 0.43 -13.52 -8.19
C PHE A 94 0.56 -12.00 -8.28
N SER A 95 1.41 -11.48 -9.15
CA SER A 95 1.66 -10.04 -9.28
C SER A 95 0.41 -9.28 -9.73
N THR A 96 -0.37 -9.87 -10.64
CA THR A 96 -1.65 -9.29 -11.07
C THR A 96 -2.61 -9.17 -9.88
N TYR A 97 -2.85 -10.26 -9.16
CA TYR A 97 -3.76 -10.27 -8.00
C TYR A 97 -3.25 -9.45 -6.81
N TRP A 98 -1.93 -9.43 -6.60
CA TRP A 98 -1.30 -8.64 -5.54
C TRP A 98 -1.52 -7.15 -5.76
N ASN A 99 -1.38 -6.67 -6.99
CA ASN A 99 -1.61 -5.26 -7.33
C ASN A 99 -3.09 -4.86 -7.18
N GLU A 100 -4.01 -5.79 -7.47
CA GLU A 100 -5.45 -5.57 -7.23
C GLU A 100 -5.78 -5.49 -5.73
N LEU A 101 -5.14 -6.34 -4.92
CA LEU A 101 -5.38 -6.38 -3.47
C LEU A 101 -4.66 -5.25 -2.72
N ASN A 102 -3.49 -4.83 -3.20
CA ASN A 102 -2.63 -3.82 -2.60
C ASN A 102 -2.73 -2.50 -3.37
N GLU A 103 -3.91 -1.86 -3.29
CA GLU A 103 -4.23 -0.62 -4.04
C GLU A 103 -3.21 0.52 -3.84
N ASN A 104 -2.57 0.58 -2.67
CA ASN A 104 -1.61 1.62 -2.30
C ASN A 104 -0.15 1.21 -2.52
N ASN A 105 0.08 0.01 -3.08
CA ASN A 105 1.40 -0.55 -3.38
C ASN A 105 2.41 -0.40 -2.22
N ARG A 106 1.96 -0.67 -0.99
CA ARG A 106 2.69 -0.30 0.24
C ARG A 106 3.86 -1.22 0.58
N TYR A 107 3.85 -2.43 0.04
CA TYR A 107 4.71 -3.51 0.50
C TYR A 107 5.53 -4.06 -0.65
N SER A 108 6.84 -4.16 -0.41
CA SER A 108 7.78 -4.73 -1.36
C SER A 108 8.11 -6.15 -0.95
N ILE A 109 8.01 -7.07 -1.91
CA ILE A 109 8.11 -8.49 -1.67
C ILE A 109 8.99 -9.15 -2.74
N ALA A 110 9.56 -10.29 -2.40
CA ALA A 110 10.36 -11.07 -3.32
C ALA A 110 9.84 -12.50 -3.39
N ILE A 111 9.60 -12.99 -4.61
CA ILE A 111 9.13 -14.34 -4.89
C ILE A 111 10.33 -15.18 -5.33
N TYR A 112 10.62 -16.21 -4.56
CA TYR A 112 11.73 -17.11 -4.81
C TYR A 112 11.24 -18.48 -5.23
N GLU A 113 12.04 -19.14 -6.06
CA GLU A 113 11.82 -20.52 -6.47
C GLU A 113 13.05 -21.39 -6.22
N ARG A 114 12.79 -22.66 -5.86
CA ARG A 114 13.75 -23.75 -5.95
C ARG A 114 13.14 -24.89 -6.77
N PRO A 115 13.67 -25.20 -7.97
CA PRO A 115 13.24 -26.35 -8.75
C PRO A 115 13.60 -27.66 -8.04
N THR A 116 12.67 -28.60 -7.98
CA THR A 116 12.87 -29.93 -7.39
C THR A 116 12.33 -31.02 -8.32
N ALA A 117 13.06 -32.14 -8.43
CA ALA A 117 12.63 -33.25 -9.28
C ALA A 117 11.42 -34.02 -8.70
N ARG A 118 11.29 -34.06 -7.37
CA ARG A 118 10.29 -34.91 -6.68
C ARG A 118 8.93 -34.24 -6.51
N TRP A 119 8.91 -32.92 -6.27
CA TRP A 119 7.69 -32.20 -5.89
C TRP A 119 7.32 -31.10 -6.90
N GLY A 120 8.18 -30.84 -7.90
CA GLY A 120 8.05 -29.71 -8.81
C GLY A 120 8.78 -28.49 -8.26
N SER A 121 8.13 -27.33 -8.26
CA SER A 121 8.77 -26.07 -7.85
C SER A 121 8.41 -25.70 -6.43
N GLU A 122 9.39 -25.55 -5.54
CA GLU A 122 9.17 -24.96 -4.23
C GLU A 122 9.20 -23.43 -4.36
N ILE A 123 8.15 -22.77 -3.90
CA ILE A 123 8.01 -21.32 -3.95
C ILE A 123 7.92 -20.77 -2.53
N TRP A 124 8.60 -19.67 -2.27
CA TRP A 124 8.39 -18.89 -1.05
C TRP A 124 8.43 -17.39 -1.33
N ILE A 125 7.72 -16.64 -0.51
CA ILE A 125 7.61 -15.18 -0.63
C ILE A 125 8.22 -14.56 0.62
N GLN A 126 9.07 -13.55 0.43
CA GLN A 126 9.69 -12.81 1.51
C GLN A 126 9.20 -11.37 1.55
N PHE A 127 9.02 -10.88 2.78
CA PHE A 127 8.79 -9.49 3.11
C PHE A 127 9.79 -9.08 4.19
N ARG A 128 10.60 -8.04 3.94
CA ARG A 128 11.62 -7.53 4.88
C ARG A 128 12.51 -8.65 5.49
N GLN A 129 12.97 -9.56 4.63
CA GLN A 129 13.80 -10.75 4.97
C GLN A 129 13.07 -11.92 5.66
N ASP A 130 11.81 -11.73 6.05
CA ASP A 130 11.00 -12.79 6.66
C ASP A 130 10.21 -13.56 5.61
N ARG A 131 10.18 -14.89 5.73
CA ARG A 131 9.35 -15.75 4.87
C ARG A 131 7.90 -15.69 5.34
N VAL A 132 7.06 -15.00 4.58
CA VAL A 132 5.62 -14.81 4.90
C VAL A 132 4.73 -15.87 4.25
N PHE A 133 5.22 -16.61 3.26
CA PHE A 133 4.48 -17.69 2.61
C PHE A 133 5.42 -18.73 2.02
N HIS A 134 4.97 -19.99 1.96
CA HIS A 134 5.65 -21.06 1.25
C HIS A 134 4.65 -22.08 0.69
N THR A 135 4.97 -22.66 -0.48
CA THR A 135 4.20 -23.76 -1.07
C THR A 135 5.03 -24.58 -2.04
N PHE A 136 4.51 -25.74 -2.46
CA PHE A 136 5.04 -26.53 -3.57
C PHE A 136 4.05 -26.50 -4.74
N LEU A 137 4.57 -26.20 -5.93
CA LEU A 137 3.82 -26.28 -7.18
C LEU A 137 4.12 -27.61 -7.87
N SER A 138 3.08 -28.46 -7.94
CA SER A 138 3.18 -29.75 -8.61
C SER A 138 3.23 -29.58 -10.13
N PRO A 139 4.09 -30.32 -10.86
CA PRO A 139 4.14 -30.25 -12.33
C PRO A 139 2.86 -30.79 -12.99
N ALA A 140 2.19 -31.73 -12.32
CA ALA A 140 1.08 -32.51 -12.88
C ALA A 140 -0.30 -31.87 -12.65
N ARG A 141 -0.37 -30.73 -11.95
CA ARG A 141 -1.62 -30.03 -11.64
C ARG A 141 -1.42 -28.55 -11.97
N GLN A 142 -1.66 -28.20 -13.23
CA GLN A 142 -1.67 -26.82 -13.69
C GLN A 142 -2.77 -26.03 -12.96
N ALA A 143 -2.43 -25.50 -11.78
CA ALA A 143 -3.24 -24.60 -10.99
C ALA A 143 -2.40 -23.44 -10.45
N ALA A 144 -1.34 -23.05 -11.18
CA ALA A 144 -0.47 -21.93 -10.80
C ALA A 144 -1.30 -20.67 -10.51
N LYS A 145 -2.35 -20.42 -11.31
CA LYS A 145 -3.31 -19.34 -11.11
C LYS A 145 -4.02 -19.39 -9.75
N GLY A 146 -4.71 -20.49 -9.44
CA GLY A 146 -5.48 -20.61 -8.19
C GLY A 146 -4.58 -20.61 -6.95
N VAL A 147 -3.39 -21.21 -7.04
CA VAL A 147 -2.40 -21.15 -5.95
C VAL A 147 -1.85 -19.73 -5.79
N ALA A 148 -1.60 -19.01 -6.88
CA ALA A 148 -1.14 -17.63 -6.84
C ALA A 148 -2.18 -16.66 -6.27
N GLU A 149 -3.45 -16.79 -6.67
CA GLU A 149 -4.59 -16.04 -6.12
C GLU A 149 -4.69 -16.23 -4.61
N ALA A 150 -4.72 -17.49 -4.16
CA ALA A 150 -4.79 -17.81 -2.74
C ALA A 150 -3.55 -17.32 -1.99
N ALA A 151 -2.37 -17.43 -2.59
CA ALA A 151 -1.13 -16.94 -2.01
C ALA A 151 -1.14 -15.43 -1.82
N ALA A 152 -1.66 -14.65 -2.78
CA ALA A 152 -1.74 -13.19 -2.66
C ALA A 152 -2.57 -12.78 -1.43
N ALA A 153 -3.75 -13.37 -1.25
CA ALA A 153 -4.60 -13.12 -0.09
C ALA A 153 -3.92 -13.51 1.25
N ILE A 154 -3.26 -14.67 1.29
CA ILE A 154 -2.57 -15.14 2.50
C ILE A 154 -1.37 -14.25 2.84
N VAL A 155 -0.59 -13.83 1.83
CA VAL A 155 0.57 -12.97 2.02
C VAL A 155 0.17 -11.61 2.56
N GLU A 156 -0.92 -11.02 2.05
CA GLU A 156 -1.44 -9.74 2.54
C GLU A 156 -1.77 -9.85 4.03
N GLN A 157 -2.54 -10.87 4.42
CA GLN A 157 -2.90 -11.09 5.80
C GLN A 157 -1.68 -11.29 6.70
N ASN A 158 -0.69 -12.06 6.23
CA ASN A 158 0.53 -12.34 6.99
C ASN A 158 1.40 -11.09 7.16
N ILE A 159 1.52 -10.25 6.13
CA ILE A 159 2.24 -8.98 6.20
C ILE A 159 1.52 -8.02 7.14
N THR A 160 0.20 -7.84 6.99
CA THR A 160 -0.61 -6.96 7.86
C THR A 160 -0.48 -7.38 9.32
N ARG A 161 -0.55 -8.68 9.63
CA ARG A 161 -0.31 -9.19 10.99
C ARG A 161 1.10 -8.89 11.50
N THR A 162 2.11 -9.10 10.65
CA THR A 162 3.51 -8.86 11.00
C THR A 162 3.77 -7.38 11.31
N GLU A 163 3.18 -6.48 10.53
CA GLU A 163 3.30 -5.03 10.75
C GLU A 163 2.60 -4.59 12.03
N ILE A 164 1.40 -5.10 12.33
CA ILE A 164 0.72 -4.82 13.62
C ILE A 164 1.57 -5.27 14.80
N HIS A 165 2.16 -6.46 14.74
CA HIS A 165 3.05 -6.94 15.79
C HIS A 165 4.27 -6.04 15.95
N ARG A 166 4.92 -5.63 14.85
CA ARG A 166 6.07 -4.72 14.91
C ARG A 166 5.70 -3.40 15.59
N MET A 167 4.60 -2.77 15.19
CA MET A 167 4.14 -1.52 15.81
C MET A 167 3.80 -1.67 17.31
N THR A 168 3.38 -2.85 17.74
CA THR A 168 3.02 -3.09 19.15
C THR A 168 4.24 -3.33 20.04
N PHE A 169 5.27 -4.02 19.53
CA PHE A 169 6.42 -4.45 20.33
C PHE A 169 7.66 -3.57 20.18
N GLN A 170 7.73 -2.73 19.15
CA GLN A 170 8.91 -1.90 18.87
C GLN A 170 9.04 -0.67 19.81
N ASP A 171 7.99 -0.33 20.56
CA ASP A 171 7.96 0.83 21.47
C ASP A 171 8.24 0.52 22.95
N HIS A 172 8.30 -0.75 23.38
CA HIS A 172 8.30 -1.07 24.83
C HIS A 172 9.68 -1.33 25.46
N ASP A 173 10.73 -1.66 24.70
CA ASP A 173 11.96 -2.23 25.29
C ASP A 173 13.27 -1.47 24.95
N LEU A 174 13.19 -0.17 24.70
CA LEU A 174 14.36 0.70 24.63
C LEU A 174 14.39 1.64 25.83
N ALA A 175 15.10 1.26 26.89
CA ALA A 175 15.42 2.16 27.98
C ALA A 175 16.43 3.23 27.48
N PRO A 176 16.36 4.50 27.95
CA PRO A 176 17.25 5.59 27.50
C PRO A 176 18.75 5.40 27.76
N GLU A 177 19.18 4.27 28.32
CA GLU A 177 20.46 4.10 29.01
C GLU A 177 21.49 3.28 28.20
N GLU A 178 21.14 2.83 27.00
CA GLU A 178 21.94 1.96 26.13
C GLU A 178 22.46 2.68 24.84
N LEU A 179 22.90 3.93 24.95
CA LEU A 179 23.60 4.68 23.86
C LEU A 179 25.00 5.14 24.26
#